data_AF-A0A922VE65-F1
#
_entry.id   AF-A0A922VE65-F1
#
_cell.length_a   1.000
_cell.length_b   1.000
_cell.length_c   1.000
_cell.angle_alpha   90.00
_cell.angle_beta   90.00
_cell.angle_gamma   90.00
#
_symmetry.space_group_name_H-M   'P 1'
#
loop_
_entity.id
_entity.type
_entity.pdbx_description
1 polymer ?
#
loop_
_entity_poly.entity_id
_entity_poly.type
_entity_poly.pdbx_seq_one_letter_code
_entity_poly.pdbx_strand_id
1 'polypeptide(L)'
;GVKGKNFWVTKGDLMRARAWFGAGFTDALKTPDHTLVFVTPEEKAEIRKDQSDCMGCLSQCAFSSWMDSESNSTGRLADPRSFCIQKTLQEIAHGGDADRNLMFAGHGAYKFKQDPFYSNGFVPTVKQLVDRILTGD
;
A
#
# COMPACT_ATOMS: atom_id res chain seq x y z
N GLY A 1 -5.57 7.00 -20.79
CA GLY A 1 -6.33 7.74 -19.76
C GLY A 1 -7.20 8.77 -20.44
N VAL A 2 -8.51 8.81 -20.17
CA VAL A 2 -9.42 9.70 -20.89
C VAL A 2 -9.69 10.95 -20.05
N LYS A 3 -9.28 12.11 -20.58
CA LYS A 3 -9.62 13.46 -20.08
C LYS A 3 -11.16 13.63 -20.08
N GLY A 4 -11.72 14.13 -18.98
CA GLY A 4 -13.09 14.66 -18.93
C GLY A 4 -14.21 13.62 -18.68
N LYS A 5 -14.16 12.88 -17.56
CA LYS A 5 -15.36 12.17 -17.09
C LYS A 5 -16.09 13.01 -16.05
N ASN A 6 -17.27 13.49 -16.44
CA ASN A 6 -18.29 13.89 -15.47
C ASN A 6 -18.69 12.66 -14.64
N PHE A 7 -18.79 12.82 -13.33
CA PHE A 7 -19.32 11.79 -12.44
C PHE A 7 -20.79 12.05 -12.16
N TRP A 8 -21.62 11.03 -12.36
CA TRP A 8 -23.04 11.09 -12.02
C TRP A 8 -23.22 10.54 -10.62
N VAL A 9 -23.73 11.39 -9.72
CA VAL A 9 -23.88 11.08 -8.30
C VAL A 9 -25.26 11.51 -7.81
N THR A 10 -25.69 10.99 -6.67
CA THR A 10 -26.94 11.45 -6.05
C THR A 10 -26.83 12.92 -5.63
N LYS A 11 -27.97 13.59 -5.40
CA LYS A 11 -27.97 14.98 -4.91
C LYS A 11 -27.21 15.13 -3.58
N GLY A 12 -27.32 14.14 -2.68
CA GLY A 12 -26.61 14.14 -1.41
C GLY A 12 -25.10 14.00 -1.58
N ASP A 13 -24.66 13.10 -2.48
CA ASP A 13 -23.25 12.94 -2.83
C ASP A 13 -22.66 14.17 -3.50
N LEU A 14 -23.42 14.87 -4.34
CA LEU A 14 -22.97 16.12 -4.95
C LEU A 14 -22.63 17.18 -3.90
N MET A 15 -23.43 17.28 -2.84
CA MET A 15 -23.15 18.22 -1.74
C MET A 15 -21.88 17.82 -0.97
N ARG A 16 -21.66 16.52 -0.73
CA ARG A 16 -20.41 16.02 -0.14
C ARG A 16 -19.20 16.30 -1.04
N ALA A 17 -19.32 16.05 -2.34
CA ALA A 17 -18.27 16.31 -3.32
C ALA A 17 -17.87 17.79 -3.35
N ARG A 18 -18.85 18.71 -3.30
CA ARG A 18 -18.59 20.15 -3.22
C ARG A 18 -17.89 20.56 -1.93
N ALA A 19 -18.21 19.93 -0.80
CA ALA A 19 -17.53 20.19 0.46
C ALA A 19 -16.04 19.79 0.39
N TRP A 20 -15.72 18.60 -0.15
CA TRP A 20 -14.34 18.17 -0.37
C TRP A 20 -13.58 19.08 -1.34
N PHE A 21 -14.22 19.47 -2.44
CA PHE A 21 -13.64 20.42 -3.40
C PHE A 21 -13.35 21.77 -2.74
N GLY A 22 -14.28 22.29 -1.93
CA GLY A 22 -14.11 23.54 -1.19
C GLY A 22 -13.01 23.48 -0.12
N ALA A 23 -12.67 22.29 0.36
CA ALA A 23 -11.56 22.05 1.28
C ALA A 23 -10.19 21.88 0.57
N GLY A 24 -10.14 21.99 -0.76
CA GLY A 24 -8.89 21.91 -1.54
C GLY A 24 -8.61 20.55 -2.19
N PHE A 25 -9.45 19.54 -1.97
CA PHE A 25 -9.35 18.23 -2.61
C PHE A 25 -10.07 18.24 -3.96
N THR A 26 -9.42 18.82 -4.96
CA THR A 26 -10.04 19.18 -6.24
C THR A 26 -10.09 18.06 -7.27
N ASP A 27 -9.35 16.97 -7.02
CA ASP A 27 -9.22 15.85 -7.94
C ASP A 27 -9.94 14.60 -7.42
N ALA A 28 -10.80 14.00 -8.24
CA ALA A 28 -11.55 12.80 -7.88
C ALA A 28 -11.02 11.54 -8.59
N LEU A 29 -10.75 10.49 -7.81
CA LEU A 29 -10.31 9.18 -8.27
C LEU A 29 -11.43 8.14 -8.05
N LYS A 30 -11.75 7.37 -9.09
CA LYS A 30 -12.75 6.30 -9.01
C LYS A 30 -12.16 5.06 -8.35
N THR A 31 -12.89 4.48 -7.41
CA THR A 31 -12.57 3.17 -6.81
C THR A 31 -13.33 2.03 -7.53
N PRO A 32 -12.89 0.77 -7.38
CA PRO A 32 -13.64 -0.41 -7.84
C PRO A 32 -15.06 -0.49 -7.29
N ASP A 33 -15.28 -0.01 -6.05
CA ASP A 33 -16.59 -0.02 -5.37
C ASP A 33 -17.56 1.06 -5.85
N HIS A 34 -17.33 1.64 -7.04
CA HIS A 34 -18.14 2.73 -7.60
C HIS A 34 -18.22 3.99 -6.73
N THR A 35 -17.23 4.21 -5.86
CA THR A 35 -17.10 5.44 -5.06
C THR A 35 -16.02 6.37 -5.63
N LEU A 36 -15.94 7.59 -5.07
CA LEU A 36 -14.94 8.59 -5.40
C LEU A 36 -14.10 8.92 -4.16
N VAL A 37 -12.79 9.00 -4.34
CA VAL A 37 -11.86 9.57 -3.37
C VAL A 37 -11.41 10.92 -3.90
N PHE A 38 -11.53 11.96 -3.07
CA PHE A 38 -11.09 13.32 -3.39
C PHE A 38 -9.71 13.54 -2.80
N VAL A 39 -8.78 14.00 -3.62
CA VAL A 39 -7.37 14.23 -3.27
C VAL A 39 -6.91 15.56 -3.85
N THR A 40 -5.74 16.02 -3.39
CA THR A 40 -5.02 17.11 -4.04
C THR A 40 -4.41 16.66 -5.38
N PRO A 41 -4.09 17.60 -6.29
CA PRO A 41 -3.38 17.28 -7.52
C PRO A 41 -2.03 16.57 -7.28
N GLU A 42 -1.32 16.96 -6.21
CA GLU A 42 -0.04 16.38 -5.80
C GLU A 42 -0.20 14.92 -5.37
N GLU A 43 -1.14 14.64 -4.47
CA GLU A 43 -1.47 13.27 -4.02
C GLU A 43 -1.96 12.40 -5.19
N LYS A 44 -2.74 12.96 -6.11
CA LYS A 44 -3.14 12.23 -7.32
C LYS A 44 -1.92 11.79 -8.15
N ALA A 45 -0.92 12.65 -8.30
CA ALA A 45 0.29 12.30 -9.03
C ALA A 45 1.05 11.17 -8.33
N GLU A 46 1.18 11.23 -7.00
CA GLU A 46 1.77 10.17 -6.18
C GLU A 46 1.00 8.85 -6.32
N ILE A 47 -0.32 8.86 -6.13
CA ILE A 47 -1.17 7.66 -6.26
C ILE A 47 -1.04 7.05 -7.66
N ARG A 48 -1.02 7.85 -8.72
CA ARG A 48 -0.90 7.34 -10.10
C ARG A 48 0.45 6.71 -10.37
N LYS A 49 1.53 7.29 -9.81
CA LYS A 49 2.86 6.72 -9.88
C LYS A 49 2.92 5.39 -9.12
N ASP A 50 2.36 5.34 -7.92
CA ASP A 50 2.35 4.11 -7.12
C ASP A 50 1.55 2.99 -7.78
N GLN A 51 0.44 3.34 -8.45
CA GLN A 51 -0.33 2.39 -9.25
C GLN A 51 0.44 1.86 -10.47
N SER A 52 1.24 2.69 -11.14
CA SER A 52 2.04 2.26 -12.29
C SER A 52 3.25 1.42 -11.88
N ASP A 53 3.86 1.78 -10.75
CA ASP A 53 5.12 1.18 -10.30
C ASP A 53 4.87 -0.10 -9.49
N CYS A 54 3.62 -0.42 -9.17
CA CYS A 54 3.30 -1.61 -8.40
C CYS A 54 3.34 -2.90 -9.22
N MET A 55 4.39 -3.69 -9.01
CA MET A 55 4.68 -4.92 -9.74
C MET A 55 4.82 -6.13 -8.79
N GLY A 56 5.13 -7.31 -9.32
CA GLY A 56 5.57 -8.47 -8.52
C GLY A 56 4.46 -9.31 -7.89
N CYS A 57 3.19 -9.04 -8.17
CA CYS A 57 2.09 -9.91 -7.77
C CYS A 57 2.04 -11.17 -8.66
N LEU A 58 2.41 -12.34 -8.10
CA LEU A 58 2.40 -13.64 -8.81
C LEU A 58 1.00 -14.10 -9.25
N SER A 59 -0.06 -13.45 -8.76
CA SER A 59 -1.46 -13.74 -9.08
C SER A 59 -2.26 -12.45 -9.28
N GLN A 60 -3.59 -12.56 -9.47
CA GLN A 60 -4.52 -11.42 -9.59
C GLN A 60 -4.74 -10.72 -8.23
N CYS A 61 -3.68 -10.17 -7.67
CA CYS A 61 -3.76 -9.36 -6.46
C CYS A 61 -4.66 -8.14 -6.69
N ALA A 62 -5.55 -7.84 -5.73
CA ALA A 62 -6.44 -6.69 -5.81
C ALA A 62 -5.70 -5.33 -5.76
N PHE A 63 -4.43 -5.34 -5.34
CA PHE A 63 -3.63 -4.13 -5.10
C PHE A 63 -2.75 -3.73 -6.29
N SER A 64 -2.71 -4.51 -7.37
CA SER A 64 -1.89 -4.22 -8.55
C SER A 64 -2.68 -4.38 -9.84
N SER A 65 -2.38 -3.53 -10.82
CA SER A 65 -2.81 -3.71 -12.20
C SER A 65 -1.93 -4.68 -12.99
N TRP A 66 -0.83 -5.16 -12.39
CA TRP A 66 0.12 -6.11 -12.95
C TRP A 66 -0.11 -7.52 -12.39
N MET A 67 0.12 -8.52 -13.23
CA MET A 67 0.17 -9.94 -12.85
C MET A 67 1.14 -10.66 -13.77
N ASP A 68 1.70 -11.78 -13.32
CA ASP A 68 2.52 -12.64 -14.17
C ASP A 68 1.64 -13.42 -15.19
N SER A 69 1.43 -12.82 -16.36
CA SER A 69 0.65 -13.36 -17.47
C SER A 69 1.24 -12.91 -18.81
N GLU A 70 0.73 -13.45 -19.92
CA GLU A 70 1.17 -13.04 -21.26
C GLU A 70 1.06 -11.53 -21.52
N SER A 71 0.05 -10.86 -20.95
CA SER A 71 -0.17 -9.43 -21.12
C SER A 71 0.43 -8.57 -20.01
N ASN A 72 0.96 -9.19 -18.94
CA ASN A 72 1.46 -8.50 -17.75
C ASN A 72 0.42 -7.53 -17.13
N SER A 73 -0.87 -7.81 -17.28
CA SER A 73 -1.93 -6.93 -16.81
C SER A 73 -3.17 -7.68 -16.34
N THR A 74 -3.82 -7.15 -15.30
CA THR A 74 -5.12 -7.61 -14.81
C THR A 74 -6.30 -7.00 -15.58
N GLY A 75 -6.04 -6.04 -16.48
CA GLY A 75 -7.08 -5.30 -17.22
C GLY A 75 -7.90 -4.33 -16.36
N ARG A 76 -7.56 -4.18 -15.08
CA ARG A 76 -8.21 -3.29 -14.11
C ARG A 76 -7.17 -2.34 -13.53
N LEU A 77 -7.59 -1.12 -13.22
CA LEU A 77 -6.76 -0.23 -12.40
C LEU A 77 -6.85 -0.70 -10.95
N ALA A 78 -5.71 -0.69 -10.26
CA ALA A 78 -5.69 -0.90 -8.81
C ALA A 78 -6.57 0.16 -8.12
N ASP A 79 -7.09 -0.16 -6.93
CA ASP A 79 -7.84 0.81 -6.15
C ASP A 79 -6.89 1.95 -5.73
N PRO A 80 -7.24 3.24 -5.94
CA PRO A 80 -6.40 4.37 -5.54
C PRO A 80 -6.13 4.46 -4.03
N ARG A 81 -6.84 3.67 -3.21
CA ARG A 81 -6.62 3.54 -1.76
C ARG A 81 -5.63 2.43 -1.40
N SER A 82 -5.10 1.71 -2.38
CA SER A 82 -4.21 0.57 -2.15
C SER A 82 -2.77 1.01 -1.96
N PHE A 83 -2.04 0.28 -1.12
CA PHE A 83 -0.58 0.31 -1.08
C PHE A 83 -0.02 -0.82 -1.92
N CYS A 84 1.10 -0.54 -2.60
CA CYS A 84 1.85 -1.62 -3.20
C CYS A 84 2.67 -2.34 -2.12
N ILE A 85 2.26 -3.57 -1.77
CA ILE A 85 2.93 -4.38 -0.75
C ILE A 85 4.41 -4.62 -1.13
N GLN A 86 4.70 -4.92 -2.39
CA GLN A 86 6.09 -5.15 -2.83
C GLN A 86 6.95 -3.89 -2.67
N LYS A 87 6.46 -2.73 -3.14
CA LYS A 87 7.17 -1.44 -2.99
C LYS A 87 7.47 -1.15 -1.53
N THR A 88 6.44 -1.20 -0.68
CA THR A 88 6.56 -0.86 0.75
C THR A 88 7.51 -1.79 1.50
N LEU A 89 7.43 -3.10 1.25
CA LEU A 89 8.35 -4.07 1.84
C LEU A 89 9.80 -3.89 1.36
N GLN A 90 10.01 -3.56 0.09
CA GLN A 90 11.36 -3.26 -0.42
C GLN A 90 11.90 -1.97 0.19
N GLU A 91 11.08 -0.91 0.22
CA GLU A 91 11.47 0.39 0.73
C GLU A 91 11.90 0.30 2.20
N ILE A 92 11.10 -0.33 3.06
CA ILE A 92 11.45 -0.47 4.48
C ILE A 92 12.66 -1.39 4.71
N ALA A 93 12.82 -2.46 3.91
CA ALA A 93 13.98 -3.34 3.99
C ALA A 93 15.30 -2.63 3.60
N HIS A 94 15.22 -1.52 2.87
CA HIS A 94 16.36 -0.71 2.43
C HIS A 94 16.46 0.63 3.19
N GLY A 95 15.87 0.74 4.38
CA GLY A 95 16.01 1.90 5.27
C GLY A 95 15.00 3.02 5.02
N GLY A 96 13.93 2.75 4.29
CA GLY A 96 12.79 3.65 4.16
C GLY A 96 12.09 3.92 5.49
N ASP A 97 11.30 5.00 5.52
CA ASP A 97 10.57 5.44 6.70
C ASP A 97 9.50 4.42 7.11
N ALA A 98 9.59 3.92 8.34
CA ALA A 98 8.65 2.94 8.89
C ALA A 98 7.25 3.50 9.11
N ASP A 99 7.10 4.82 9.30
CA ASP A 99 5.79 5.47 9.46
C ASP A 99 5.05 5.65 8.13
N ARG A 100 5.76 5.51 7.00
CA ARG A 100 5.22 5.66 5.63
C ARG A 100 5.18 4.35 4.84
N ASN A 101 5.62 3.25 5.43
CA ASN A 101 5.71 1.95 4.77
C ASN A 101 4.99 0.86 5.57
N LEU A 102 4.70 -0.24 4.89
CA LEU A 102 4.05 -1.40 5.46
C LEU A 102 5.06 -2.51 5.72
N MET A 103 4.98 -3.11 6.91
CA MET A 103 5.73 -4.30 7.32
C MET A 103 4.78 -5.30 7.98
N PHE A 104 4.94 -6.57 7.64
CA PHE A 104 4.17 -7.64 8.28
C PHE A 104 4.94 -8.21 9.47
N ALA A 105 4.22 -8.45 10.55
CA ALA A 105 4.77 -9.08 11.73
C ALA A 105 3.74 -10.06 12.32
N GLY A 106 4.22 -11.18 12.87
CA GLY A 106 3.37 -12.13 13.56
C GLY A 106 2.81 -11.55 14.87
N HIS A 107 1.74 -12.14 15.39
CA HIS A 107 1.07 -11.69 16.62
C HIS A 107 2.04 -11.51 17.81
N GLY A 108 3.09 -12.35 17.90
CA GLY A 108 4.07 -12.29 18.98
C GLY A 108 5.22 -11.30 18.79
N ALA A 109 5.28 -10.52 17.71
CA ALA A 109 6.46 -9.71 17.40
C ALA A 109 6.83 -8.69 18.49
N TYR A 110 5.85 -8.14 19.22
CA TYR A 110 6.11 -7.24 20.34
C TYR A 110 6.89 -7.90 21.49
N LYS A 111 6.88 -9.24 21.58
CA LYS A 111 7.61 -9.99 22.61
C LYS A 111 9.11 -9.99 22.39
N PHE A 112 9.62 -9.66 21.20
CA PHE A 112 11.07 -9.54 20.97
C PHE A 112 11.74 -8.52 21.90
N LYS A 113 11.02 -7.48 22.33
CA LYS A 113 11.53 -6.52 23.33
C LYS A 113 11.77 -7.14 24.71
N GLN A 114 11.08 -8.25 25.02
CA GLN A 114 11.16 -8.94 26.32
C GLN A 114 12.14 -10.12 26.26
N ASP A 115 12.55 -10.53 25.07
CA ASP A 115 13.45 -11.66 24.87
C ASP A 115 14.90 -11.24 25.21
N PRO A 116 15.55 -11.88 26.19
CA PRO A 116 16.95 -11.60 26.54
C PRO A 116 17.90 -11.75 25.34
N PHE A 117 17.55 -12.58 24.36
CA PHE A 117 18.34 -12.77 23.14
C PHE A 117 18.44 -11.50 22.32
N TYR A 118 17.46 -10.59 22.37
CA TYR A 118 17.44 -9.31 21.65
C TYR A 118 17.85 -8.12 22.53
N SER A 119 18.47 -8.37 23.69
CA SER A 119 18.87 -7.33 24.63
C SER A 119 19.99 -6.42 24.09
N ASN A 120 20.08 -5.20 24.63
CA ASN A 120 21.11 -4.20 24.27
C ASN A 120 21.14 -3.83 22.77
N GLY A 121 20.01 -3.95 22.06
CA GLY A 121 19.93 -3.64 20.64
C GLY A 121 20.56 -4.70 19.74
N PHE A 122 20.87 -5.89 20.27
CA PHE A 122 21.37 -7.00 19.47
C PHE A 122 20.26 -7.54 18.55
N VAL A 123 20.59 -7.65 17.27
CA VAL A 123 19.74 -8.31 16.27
C VAL A 123 20.53 -9.52 15.74
N PRO A 124 20.06 -10.76 15.96
CA PRO A 124 20.79 -11.94 15.53
C PRO A 124 20.85 -12.04 14.01
N THR A 125 21.96 -12.57 13.51
CA THR A 125 22.01 -13.08 12.13
C THR A 125 21.04 -14.25 11.96
N VAL A 126 20.64 -14.54 10.72
CA VAL A 126 19.79 -15.71 10.42
C VAL A 126 20.39 -17.00 10.99
N LYS A 127 21.72 -17.17 10.91
CA LYS A 127 22.41 -18.33 11.49
C LYS A 127 22.24 -18.39 13.01
N GLN A 128 22.49 -17.29 13.73
CA GLN A 128 22.34 -17.24 15.19
C GLN A 128 20.91 -17.50 15.64
N LEU A 129 19.93 -16.99 14.89
CA LEU A 129 18.51 -17.23 15.16
C LEU A 129 18.14 -18.71 14.99
N VAL A 130 18.58 -19.36 13.89
CA VAL A 130 18.35 -20.80 13.67
C VAL A 130 19.05 -21.64 14.73
N ASP A 131 20.32 -21.33 15.04
CA ASP A 131 21.08 -22.02 16.09
C ASP A 131 20.36 -21.92 17.44
N ARG A 132 19.74 -20.77 17.76
CA ARG A 132 18.95 -20.56 18.98
C ARG A 132 17.66 -21.39 18.98
N ILE A 133 16.89 -21.36 17.90
CA ILE A 133 15.63 -22.12 17.77
C ILE A 133 15.87 -23.62 18.00
N LEU A 134 17.01 -24.16 17.53
CA LEU A 134 17.38 -25.57 17.72
C LEU A 134 17.64 -25.95 19.19
N THR A 135 17.92 -24.98 20.07
CA THR A 135 18.10 -25.25 21.52
C THR A 135 16.77 -25.46 22.26
N GLY A 136 15.65 -24.98 21.70
CA GLY A 136 14.32 -25.09 22.31
C GLY A 136 14.01 -24.10 23.43
N ASP A 137 14.96 -23.21 23.74
CA ASP A 137 14.75 -22.07 24.64
C ASP A 137 14.06 -20.87 23.94
#